data_AF-E4X5E9-F1
#
_entry.id   AF-E4X5E9-F1
#
_cell.length_a   1.000
_cell.length_b   1.000
_cell.length_c   1.000
_cell.angle_alpha   90.00
_cell.angle_beta   90.00
_cell.angle_gamma   90.00
#
_symmetry.space_group_name_H-M   'P 1'
#
loop_
_entity.id
_entity.type
_entity.pdbx_description
1 polymer ?
#
loop_
_entity_poly.entity_id
_entity_poly.type
_entity_poly.pdbx_seq_one_letter_code
_entity_poly.pdbx_strand_id
1 'polypeptide(L)'
;MIEGFLACCKFGKNITLAKLTPTLWKMSFPGRRGTSFEGKICNFMIDFPPGFPFYPPDIYCIDKDDHPFLHEGNRIPFFFLDDSSWSQNYPLTLFITGIYRLFMINRPQALQQESKERKHRIYIPICAIDMYIDVIDKQNNSNSTPRAAWASFCSNEMTYLRYKSEINKFNCLCEICQIDKEIEEHEAKKNAVFAAIIECKKMIQENNILGVTD
;
A
#
# COMPACT_ATOMS: atom_id res chain seq x y z
N MET A 1 6.03 16.83 9.81
CA MET A 1 6.52 15.54 9.25
C MET A 1 6.09 14.34 10.10
N ILE A 2 6.20 14.38 11.45
CA ILE A 2 5.76 13.27 12.35
C ILE A 2 4.22 13.21 12.55
N GLU A 3 3.54 14.35 12.49
CA GLU A 3 2.07 14.46 12.67
C GLU A 3 1.26 13.67 11.62
N GLY A 4 1.71 13.64 10.36
CA GLY A 4 1.09 12.83 9.28
C GLY A 4 1.15 11.32 9.58
N PHE A 5 2.20 10.89 10.28
CA PHE A 5 2.48 9.50 10.55
C PHE A 5 1.62 8.91 11.69
N LEU A 6 1.30 9.70 12.71
CA LEU A 6 0.42 9.24 13.81
C LEU A 6 -0.97 8.82 13.31
N ALA A 7 -1.43 9.31 12.16
CA ALA A 7 -2.70 8.84 11.61
C ALA A 7 -2.59 7.50 10.88
N CYS A 8 -1.49 7.19 10.18
CA CYS A 8 -1.29 5.85 9.62
C CYS A 8 -1.43 4.76 10.70
N CYS A 9 -0.96 5.02 11.92
CA CYS A 9 -1.11 4.14 13.08
C CYS A 9 -2.56 4.08 13.62
N LYS A 10 -3.37 5.13 13.41
CA LYS A 10 -4.78 5.19 13.86
C LYS A 10 -5.76 4.53 12.89
N PHE A 11 -5.35 4.18 11.66
CA PHE A 11 -6.25 3.59 10.65
C PHE A 11 -6.56 2.09 10.83
N GLY A 12 -6.59 1.60 12.07
CA GLY A 12 -6.94 0.21 12.38
C GLY A 12 -5.97 -0.84 11.83
N LYS A 13 -4.79 -0.40 11.38
CA LYS A 13 -3.70 -1.26 10.95
C LYS A 13 -2.67 -1.24 12.05
N ASN A 14 -2.33 -2.42 12.57
CA ASN A 14 -1.35 -2.63 13.64
C ASN A 14 0.09 -2.35 13.17
N ILE A 15 0.33 -1.22 12.50
CA ILE A 15 1.65 -0.73 12.15
C ILE A 15 2.17 0.03 13.37
N THR A 16 3.30 -0.43 13.90
CA THR A 16 4.02 0.23 14.98
C THR A 16 5.29 0.84 14.41
N LEU A 17 5.56 2.10 14.72
CA LEU A 17 6.83 2.75 14.43
C LEU A 17 7.42 3.28 15.72
N ALA A 18 8.65 2.88 15.99
CA ALA A 18 9.42 3.31 17.15
C ALA A 18 10.66 4.06 16.68
N LYS A 19 10.82 5.30 17.15
CA LYS A 19 12.07 6.04 16.98
C LYS A 19 13.10 5.46 17.96
N LEU A 20 14.13 4.78 17.43
CA LEU A 20 15.20 4.22 18.27
C LEU A 20 16.27 5.28 18.54
N THR A 21 16.67 6.02 17.51
CA THR A 21 17.61 7.15 17.58
C THR A 21 17.13 8.29 16.66
N PRO A 22 17.79 9.46 16.65
CA PRO A 22 17.48 10.51 15.67
C PRO A 22 17.56 10.04 14.21
N THR A 23 18.44 9.11 13.90
CA THR A 23 18.71 8.62 12.54
C THR A 23 18.22 7.20 12.26
N LEU A 24 17.71 6.47 13.26
CA LEU A 24 17.27 5.08 13.09
C LEU A 24 15.90 4.85 13.69
N TRP A 25 14.94 4.46 12.85
CA TRP A 25 13.58 4.12 13.27
C TRP A 25 13.28 2.67 12.95
N LYS A 26 12.45 2.03 13.79
CA LYS A 26 11.96 0.67 13.60
C LYS A 26 10.48 0.70 13.24
N MET A 27 10.11 0.08 12.13
CA MET A 27 8.73 -0.17 11.74
C MET A 27 8.40 -1.65 11.92
N SER A 28 7.19 -1.97 12.34
CA SER A 28 6.71 -3.35 12.41
C SER A 28 5.22 -3.45 12.17
N PHE A 29 4.76 -4.54 11.57
CA PHE A 29 3.34 -4.83 11.43
C PHE A 29 3.10 -6.35 11.38
N PRO A 30 1.95 -6.84 11.86
CA PRO A 30 1.60 -8.25 11.72
C PRO A 30 1.27 -8.57 10.26
N GLY A 31 1.72 -9.74 9.81
CA GLY A 31 1.33 -10.29 8.52
C GLY A 31 -0.17 -10.59 8.48
N ARG A 32 -0.79 -10.34 7.32
CA ARG A 32 -2.23 -10.54 7.14
C ARG A 32 -2.56 -12.00 6.91
N ARG A 33 -3.74 -12.41 7.38
CA ARG A 33 -4.31 -13.72 7.11
C ARG A 33 -4.42 -14.01 5.61
N GLY A 34 -4.04 -15.21 5.20
CA GLY A 34 -3.97 -15.64 3.81
C GLY A 34 -2.68 -15.26 3.08
N THR A 35 -1.69 -14.68 3.77
CA THR A 35 -0.36 -14.38 3.19
C THR A 35 0.71 -15.31 3.76
N SER A 36 1.88 -15.38 3.12
CA SER A 36 3.06 -16.09 3.65
C SER A 36 3.58 -15.53 4.98
N PHE A 37 3.06 -14.37 5.41
CA PHE A 37 3.43 -13.69 6.64
C PHE A 37 2.39 -13.87 7.75
N GLU A 38 1.29 -14.59 7.52
CA GLU A 38 0.26 -14.83 8.53
C GLU A 38 0.87 -15.33 9.85
N GLY A 39 0.52 -14.67 10.96
CA GLY A 39 1.02 -15.01 12.29
C GLY A 39 2.45 -14.52 12.59
N LYS A 40 3.16 -13.93 11.63
CA LYS A 40 4.48 -13.31 11.83
C LYS A 40 4.36 -11.80 12.04
N ILE A 41 5.34 -11.21 12.72
CA ILE A 41 5.55 -9.76 12.76
C ILE A 41 6.66 -9.44 11.77
N CYS A 42 6.34 -8.73 10.69
CA CYS A 42 7.32 -8.21 9.75
C CYS A 42 8.00 -7.01 10.40
N ASN A 43 9.33 -7.02 10.49
CA ASN A 43 10.09 -5.92 11.08
C ASN A 43 10.99 -5.24 10.04
N PHE A 44 11.09 -3.92 10.13
CA PHE A 44 11.89 -3.11 9.23
C PHE A 44 12.66 -2.04 10.01
N MET A 45 13.82 -1.67 9.49
CA MET A 45 14.56 -0.50 9.92
C MET A 45 14.53 0.57 8.84
N ILE A 46 14.49 1.82 9.27
CA ILE A 46 14.57 3.01 8.44
C ILE A 46 15.78 3.80 8.95
N ASP A 47 16.84 3.83 8.17
CA ASP A 47 18.07 4.56 8.45
C ASP A 47 18.08 5.87 7.65
N PHE A 48 18.26 6.98 8.34
CA PHE A 48 18.29 8.32 7.76
C PHE A 48 19.75 8.75 7.61
N PRO A 49 20.25 8.93 6.37
CA PRO A 49 21.63 9.29 6.16
C PRO A 49 21.93 10.72 6.64
N PRO A 50 23.21 11.04 6.89
CA PRO A 50 23.65 12.43 7.04
C PRO A 50 23.22 13.24 5.80
N GLY A 51 22.44 14.29 6.01
CA GLY A 51 21.89 15.12 4.92
C GLY A 51 20.47 14.77 4.50
N PHE A 52 19.78 13.83 5.15
CA PHE A 52 18.32 13.73 5.04
C PHE A 52 17.66 15.10 5.37
N PRO A 53 16.68 15.60 4.57
CA PRO A 53 15.91 14.90 3.52
C PRO A 53 16.46 15.03 2.09
N PHE A 54 17.68 15.55 1.88
CA PHE A 54 18.25 15.69 0.54
C PHE A 54 18.68 14.34 -0.06
N TYR A 55 19.03 13.37 0.80
CA TYR A 55 19.32 11.99 0.42
C TYR A 55 18.20 11.04 0.89
N PRO A 56 17.90 9.96 0.14
CA PRO A 56 16.86 9.00 0.51
C PRO A 56 17.21 8.24 1.80
N PRO A 57 16.20 7.84 2.58
CA PRO A 57 16.43 6.90 3.68
C PRO A 57 16.69 5.49 3.12
N ASP A 58 17.48 4.71 3.86
CA ASP A 58 17.66 3.30 3.59
C ASP A 58 16.63 2.50 4.38
N ILE A 59 15.86 1.64 3.70
CA ILE A 59 14.80 0.85 4.33
C ILE A 59 15.04 -0.62 4.03
N TYR A 60 15.08 -1.43 5.08
CA TYR A 60 15.35 -2.86 4.94
C TYR A 60 14.56 -3.70 5.95
N CYS A 61 14.19 -4.91 5.53
CA CYS A 61 13.57 -5.91 6.38
C CYS A 61 14.65 -6.55 7.27
N ILE A 62 14.38 -6.68 8.57
CA ILE A 62 15.32 -7.30 9.52
C ILE A 62 14.98 -8.77 9.81
N ASP A 63 13.98 -9.32 9.12
CA ASP A 63 13.63 -10.72 9.25
C ASP A 63 14.79 -11.60 8.73
N LYS A 64 14.95 -12.78 9.33
CA LYS A 64 16.03 -13.72 8.97
C LYS A 64 15.80 -14.40 7.62
N ASP A 65 14.55 -14.37 7.16
CA ASP A 65 14.16 -14.96 5.89
C ASP A 65 14.62 -14.05 4.74
N ASP A 66 15.25 -14.62 3.72
CA ASP A 66 15.52 -13.92 2.48
C ASP A 66 14.21 -13.77 1.69
N HIS A 67 13.89 -12.54 1.28
CA HIS A 67 12.68 -12.26 0.54
C HIS A 67 13.01 -12.05 -0.94
N PRO A 68 12.53 -12.91 -1.85
CA PRO A 68 12.93 -12.88 -3.26
C PRO A 68 12.54 -11.59 -3.99
N PHE A 69 11.58 -10.83 -3.44
CA PHE A 69 11.14 -9.55 -3.97
C PHE A 69 11.90 -8.36 -3.34
N LEU A 70 12.89 -8.58 -2.48
CA LEU A 70 13.75 -7.54 -1.91
C LEU A 70 15.12 -7.53 -2.60
N HIS A 71 15.84 -6.41 -2.43
CA HIS A 71 17.23 -6.28 -2.87
C HIS A 71 18.21 -6.92 -1.86
N GLU A 72 19.48 -6.94 -2.25
CA GLU A 72 20.59 -7.37 -1.40
C GLU A 72 20.53 -6.71 -0.01
N GLY A 73 20.73 -7.50 1.03
CA GLY A 73 20.57 -7.06 2.41
C GLY A 73 19.12 -6.79 2.82
N ASN A 74 18.15 -7.44 2.17
CA ASN A 74 16.71 -7.29 2.43
C ASN A 74 16.22 -5.83 2.29
N ARG A 75 16.85 -5.07 1.39
CA ARG A 75 16.50 -3.66 1.13
C ARG A 75 15.20 -3.57 0.32
N ILE A 76 14.38 -2.57 0.63
CA ILE A 76 13.15 -2.27 -0.10
C ILE A 76 13.51 -1.74 -1.50
N PRO A 77 13.09 -2.40 -2.58
CA PRO A 77 13.56 -2.08 -3.93
C PRO A 77 12.74 -0.96 -4.60
N PHE A 78 12.24 0.01 -3.84
CA PHE A 78 11.43 1.08 -4.44
C PHE A 78 12.28 2.01 -5.30
N PHE A 79 11.84 2.22 -6.55
CA PHE A 79 12.54 3.08 -7.51
C PHE A 79 12.85 4.48 -6.96
N PHE A 80 11.93 5.05 -6.18
CA PHE A 80 12.07 6.39 -5.61
C PHE A 80 12.99 6.49 -4.40
N LEU A 81 13.49 5.37 -3.87
CA LEU A 81 14.54 5.36 -2.82
C LEU A 81 15.96 5.38 -3.40
N ASP A 82 16.11 5.47 -4.72
CA ASP A 82 17.40 5.63 -5.39
C ASP A 82 17.82 7.11 -5.43
N ASP A 83 19.12 7.38 -5.30
CA ASP A 83 19.67 8.75 -5.28
C ASP A 83 19.28 9.56 -6.52
N SER A 84 19.19 8.92 -7.69
CA SER A 84 18.85 9.59 -8.96
C SER A 84 17.39 10.03 -9.05
N SER A 85 16.51 9.40 -8.26
CA SER A 85 15.06 9.51 -8.38
C SER A 85 14.38 10.03 -7.12
N TRP A 86 15.13 10.13 -6.01
CA TRP A 86 14.67 10.67 -4.75
C TRP A 86 14.27 12.15 -4.86
N SER A 87 13.30 12.53 -4.04
CA SER A 87 12.92 13.92 -3.81
C SER A 87 12.64 14.13 -2.34
N GLN A 88 13.18 15.22 -1.77
CA GLN A 88 12.90 15.65 -0.39
C GLN A 88 11.40 15.93 -0.12
N ASN A 89 10.60 16.06 -1.18
CA ASN A 89 9.15 16.25 -1.08
C ASN A 89 8.40 14.92 -0.94
N TYR A 90 9.06 13.77 -1.12
CA TYR A 90 8.39 12.48 -0.94
C TYR A 90 8.14 12.21 0.54
N PRO A 91 6.87 12.01 0.93
CA PRO A 91 6.52 11.79 2.31
C PRO A 91 6.89 10.35 2.71
N LEU A 92 7.53 10.18 3.87
CA LEU A 92 7.92 8.85 4.36
C LEU A 92 6.72 7.89 4.48
N THR A 93 5.53 8.43 4.77
CA THR A 93 4.27 7.70 4.83
C THR A 93 3.89 7.01 3.53
N LEU A 94 4.29 7.54 2.36
CA LEU A 94 4.09 6.89 1.06
C LEU A 94 4.86 5.57 1.00
N PHE A 95 6.14 5.59 1.38
CA PHE A 95 7.00 4.41 1.39
C PHE A 95 6.54 3.37 2.42
N ILE A 96 6.16 3.81 3.62
CA ILE A 96 5.60 2.93 4.66
C ILE A 96 4.34 2.21 4.15
N THR A 97 3.44 2.95 3.49
CA THR A 97 2.21 2.38 2.92
C THR A 97 2.52 1.43 1.77
N GLY A 98 3.51 1.77 0.95
CA GLY A 98 4.06 0.91 -0.09
C GLY A 98 4.57 -0.42 0.46
N ILE A 99 5.42 -0.38 1.48
CA ILE A 99 6.00 -1.58 2.11
C ILE A 99 4.89 -2.44 2.71
N TYR A 100 3.95 -1.82 3.42
CA TYR A 100 2.79 -2.53 3.94
C TYR A 100 2.06 -3.26 2.79
N ARG A 101 1.73 -2.56 1.70
CA ARG A 101 1.06 -3.19 0.55
C ARG A 101 1.90 -4.31 -0.09
N LEU A 102 3.20 -4.11 -0.25
CA LEU A 102 4.12 -5.11 -0.81
C LEU A 102 4.07 -6.43 -0.03
N PHE A 103 4.07 -6.35 1.30
CA PHE A 103 4.00 -7.54 2.17
C PHE A 103 2.58 -8.09 2.34
N MET A 104 1.53 -7.31 2.06
CA MET A 104 0.13 -7.75 2.17
C MET A 104 -0.46 -8.33 0.88
N ILE A 105 0.07 -7.96 -0.28
CA ILE A 105 -0.46 -8.35 -1.61
C ILE A 105 0.21 -9.63 -2.13
N ASN A 106 1.26 -10.13 -1.46
CA ASN A 106 2.13 -11.12 -2.09
C ASN A 106 1.40 -12.42 -2.51
N ARG A 107 1.46 -12.64 -3.83
CA ARG A 107 0.94 -13.75 -4.64
C ARG A 107 1.65 -15.08 -4.31
N PRO A 108 1.12 -16.23 -4.78
CA PRO A 108 1.75 -17.55 -4.62
C PRO A 108 3.20 -17.58 -5.14
N GLN A 109 4.02 -18.43 -4.52
CA GLN A 109 5.48 -18.58 -4.69
C GLN A 109 6.00 -18.71 -6.14
N ALA A 110 5.14 -18.97 -7.13
CA ALA A 110 5.52 -19.23 -8.53
C ALA A 110 6.17 -18.05 -9.26
N LEU A 111 5.91 -16.79 -8.88
CA LEU A 111 6.53 -15.60 -9.50
C LEU A 111 7.82 -15.13 -8.80
N GLN A 112 8.22 -15.81 -7.71
CA GLN A 112 9.35 -15.40 -6.88
C GLN A 112 10.71 -15.91 -7.40
N GLN A 113 10.71 -16.76 -8.42
CA GLN A 113 11.93 -17.37 -8.98
C GLN A 113 12.59 -16.53 -10.09
N GLU A 114 11.84 -15.66 -10.79
CA GLU A 114 12.38 -14.83 -11.88
C GLU A 114 13.09 -13.55 -11.39
N SER A 115 12.91 -13.17 -10.11
CA SER A 115 13.43 -11.91 -9.57
C SER A 115 14.90 -11.94 -9.15
N LYS A 116 15.51 -13.13 -8.97
CA LYS A 116 16.90 -13.24 -8.50
C LYS A 116 17.95 -12.76 -9.52
N GLU A 117 17.60 -12.70 -10.81
CA GLU A 117 18.56 -12.41 -11.88
C GLU A 117 18.57 -10.93 -12.33
N ARG A 118 17.66 -10.09 -11.81
CA ARG A 118 17.61 -8.67 -12.16
C ARG A 118 17.55 -7.84 -10.89
N LYS A 119 18.38 -6.77 -10.82
CA LYS A 119 18.21 -5.66 -9.85
C LYS A 119 16.87 -4.96 -10.14
N HIS A 120 15.76 -5.63 -9.88
CA HIS A 120 14.44 -5.16 -10.26
C HIS A 120 13.98 -4.11 -9.28
N ARG A 121 14.03 -2.86 -9.71
CA ARG A 121 13.39 -1.75 -9.00
C ARG A 121 11.89 -1.89 -9.21
N ILE A 122 11.11 -1.70 -8.14
CA ILE A 122 9.65 -1.75 -8.20
C ILE A 122 9.10 -0.35 -7.93
N TYR A 123 8.02 -0.01 -8.63
CA TYR A 123 7.25 1.20 -8.29
C TYR A 123 6.39 0.92 -7.07
N ILE A 124 6.10 1.97 -6.28
CA ILE A 124 5.13 1.84 -5.20
C ILE A 124 3.75 1.60 -5.85
N PRO A 125 3.02 0.52 -5.48
CA PRO A 125 1.74 0.19 -6.10
C PRO A 125 0.74 1.35 -6.01
N ILE A 126 -0.07 1.55 -7.05
CA ILE A 126 -1.04 2.66 -7.09
C ILE A 126 -2.03 2.59 -5.93
N CYS A 127 -2.49 1.39 -5.61
CA CYS A 127 -3.38 1.13 -4.49
C CYS A 127 -2.76 1.41 -3.10
N ALA A 128 -1.44 1.62 -3.01
CA ALA A 128 -0.75 2.12 -1.82
C ALA A 128 -0.76 3.66 -1.77
N ILE A 129 -0.70 4.30 -2.93
CA ILE A 129 -0.81 5.75 -3.08
C ILE A 129 -2.23 6.19 -2.74
N ASP A 130 -3.24 5.51 -3.26
CA ASP A 130 -4.65 5.83 -2.98
C ASP A 130 -4.93 5.68 -1.48
N MET A 131 -4.36 4.64 -0.87
CA MET A 131 -4.40 4.48 0.59
C MET A 131 -3.71 5.63 1.33
N TYR A 132 -2.60 6.16 0.82
CA TYR A 132 -1.94 7.33 1.40
C TYR A 132 -2.81 8.59 1.28
N ILE A 133 -3.50 8.80 0.16
CA ILE A 133 -4.43 9.92 -0.03
C ILE A 133 -5.59 9.82 0.97
N ASP A 134 -6.23 8.65 1.07
CA ASP A 134 -7.31 8.40 2.02
C ASP A 134 -6.91 8.73 3.46
N VAL A 135 -5.66 8.45 3.82
CA VAL A 135 -5.08 8.77 5.14
C VAL A 135 -5.00 10.29 5.33
N ILE A 136 -4.44 11.02 4.36
CA ILE A 136 -4.31 12.48 4.43
C ILE A 136 -5.68 13.15 4.50
N ASP A 137 -6.62 12.76 3.65
CA ASP A 137 -7.95 13.38 3.57
C ASP A 137 -8.69 13.24 4.89
N LYS A 138 -8.63 12.04 5.49
CA LYS A 138 -9.22 11.81 6.81
C LYS A 138 -8.51 12.55 7.94
N GLN A 139 -7.20 12.79 7.85
CA GLN A 139 -6.50 13.66 8.80
C GLN A 139 -6.94 15.12 8.69
N ASN A 140 -6.99 15.66 7.47
CA ASN A 140 -7.33 17.05 7.22
C ASN A 140 -8.74 17.39 7.72
N ASN A 141 -9.68 16.46 7.56
CA ASN A 141 -11.05 16.58 8.06
C ASN A 141 -11.16 16.53 9.59
N SER A 142 -10.12 16.05 10.29
CA SER A 142 -10.16 15.87 11.75
C SER A 142 -9.52 17.02 12.55
N ASN A 143 -8.58 17.81 11.99
CA ASN A 143 -7.67 18.62 12.82
C ASN A 143 -7.17 19.97 12.25
N SER A 144 -7.84 20.64 11.30
CA SER A 144 -7.32 21.97 10.85
C SER A 144 -8.37 22.96 10.36
N THR A 145 -8.02 24.25 10.38
CA THR A 145 -8.78 25.28 9.65
C THR A 145 -8.69 24.98 8.15
N PRO A 146 -9.77 25.21 7.37
CA PRO A 146 -9.86 24.79 5.96
C PRO A 146 -8.66 25.21 5.09
N ARG A 147 -8.01 26.34 5.43
CA ARG A 147 -6.89 26.91 4.67
C ARG A 147 -5.56 26.18 4.89
N ALA A 148 -5.30 25.65 6.08
CA ALA A 148 -4.08 24.89 6.39
C ALA A 148 -4.17 23.44 5.87
N ALA A 149 -5.36 22.82 5.98
CA ALA A 149 -5.70 21.57 5.29
C ALA A 149 -5.44 21.70 3.78
N TRP A 150 -5.94 22.77 3.17
CA TRP A 150 -5.85 22.98 1.72
C TRP A 150 -4.42 23.19 1.23
N ALA A 151 -3.58 23.96 1.95
CA ALA A 151 -2.18 24.14 1.56
C ALA A 151 -1.36 22.84 1.68
N SER A 152 -1.61 22.03 2.73
CA SER A 152 -1.01 20.70 2.91
C SER A 152 -1.50 19.73 1.82
N PHE A 153 -2.81 19.78 1.50
CA PHE A 153 -3.41 19.01 0.41
C PHE A 153 -2.78 19.38 -0.93
N CYS A 154 -2.69 20.67 -1.30
CA CYS A 154 -2.08 21.08 -2.58
C CYS A 154 -0.60 20.69 -2.72
N SER A 155 0.19 20.70 -1.64
CA SER A 155 1.59 20.25 -1.67
C SER A 155 1.70 18.73 -1.85
N ASN A 156 0.81 17.97 -1.20
CA ASN A 156 0.71 16.51 -1.35
C ASN A 156 0.10 16.11 -2.71
N GLU A 157 -0.87 16.85 -3.21
CA GLU A 157 -1.54 16.66 -4.49
C GLU A 157 -0.58 16.95 -5.65
N MET A 158 0.25 17.98 -5.57
CA MET A 158 1.32 18.19 -6.56
C MET A 158 2.37 17.08 -6.54
N THR A 159 2.69 16.55 -5.36
CA THR A 159 3.57 15.38 -5.22
C THR A 159 2.92 14.13 -5.80
N TYR A 160 1.62 13.93 -5.57
CA TYR A 160 0.81 12.86 -6.15
C TYR A 160 0.67 12.97 -7.66
N LEU A 161 0.33 14.15 -8.20
CA LEU A 161 0.19 14.38 -9.63
C LEU A 161 1.52 14.23 -10.35
N ARG A 162 2.62 14.66 -9.73
CA ARG A 162 3.97 14.39 -10.23
C ARG A 162 4.25 12.89 -10.21
N TYR A 163 3.97 12.20 -9.11
CA TYR A 163 4.17 10.76 -8.97
C TYR A 163 3.29 9.95 -9.95
N LYS A 164 2.01 10.32 -10.11
CA LYS A 164 1.04 9.74 -11.04
C LYS A 164 1.42 10.03 -12.48
N SER A 165 1.95 11.22 -12.79
CA SER A 165 2.49 11.54 -14.11
C SER A 165 3.71 10.68 -14.44
N GLU A 166 4.66 10.55 -13.50
CA GLU A 166 5.82 9.68 -13.66
C GLU A 166 5.38 8.22 -13.83
N ILE A 167 4.48 7.71 -12.98
CA ILE A 167 3.92 6.37 -13.15
C ILE A 167 3.18 6.23 -14.47
N ASN A 168 2.35 7.19 -14.89
CA ASN A 168 1.60 7.14 -16.15
C ASN A 168 2.51 7.09 -17.38
N LYS A 169 3.72 7.67 -17.31
CA LYS A 169 4.74 7.53 -18.37
C LYS A 169 5.25 6.08 -18.47
N PHE A 170 5.22 5.31 -17.38
CA PHE A 170 5.68 3.91 -17.32
C PHE A 170 4.55 2.86 -17.33
N ASN A 171 3.32 3.26 -16.98
CA ASN A 171 2.12 2.42 -16.87
C ASN A 171 1.57 1.94 -18.22
N CYS A 172 2.24 2.26 -19.33
CA CYS A 172 2.00 1.58 -20.58
C CYS A 172 2.53 0.12 -20.58
N LEU A 173 3.21 -0.33 -19.51
CA LEU A 173 3.87 -1.66 -19.46
C LEU A 173 3.68 -2.48 -18.16
N CYS A 174 2.84 -2.04 -17.22
CA CYS A 174 2.74 -2.69 -15.90
C CYS A 174 1.56 -3.71 -15.87
N GLU A 175 1.87 -5.01 -15.96
CA GLU A 175 0.91 -6.12 -15.81
C GLU A 175 0.11 -6.06 -14.50
N ILE A 176 0.61 -5.39 -13.46
CA ILE A 176 -0.10 -5.22 -12.17
C ILE A 176 -1.35 -4.36 -12.35
N CYS A 177 -1.31 -3.31 -13.18
CA CYS A 177 -2.48 -2.48 -13.43
C CYS A 177 -3.55 -3.21 -14.27
N GLN A 178 -3.12 -4.15 -15.13
CA GLN A 178 -4.05 -5.00 -15.87
C GLN A 178 -4.72 -6.00 -14.93
N ILE A 179 -3.97 -6.56 -13.98
CA ILE A 179 -4.49 -7.54 -13.01
C ILE A 179 -5.39 -6.89 -11.96
N ASP A 180 -5.09 -5.68 -11.49
CA ASP A 180 -6.01 -4.95 -10.60
C ASP A 180 -7.35 -4.67 -11.30
N LYS A 181 -7.31 -4.32 -12.59
CA LYS A 181 -8.52 -4.17 -13.41
C LYS A 181 -9.29 -5.49 -13.57
N GLU A 182 -8.58 -6.60 -13.81
CA GLU A 182 -9.20 -7.93 -13.88
C GLU A 182 -9.82 -8.36 -12.55
N ILE A 183 -9.18 -8.05 -11.41
CA ILE A 183 -9.71 -8.31 -10.07
C ILE A 183 -10.98 -7.50 -9.83
N GLU A 184 -10.98 -6.21 -10.14
CA GLU A 184 -12.17 -5.35 -10.04
C GLU A 184 -13.32 -5.86 -10.92
N GLU A 185 -13.02 -6.27 -12.15
CA GLU A 185 -14.01 -6.88 -13.04
C GLU A 185 -14.56 -8.20 -12.49
N HIS A 186 -13.70 -9.03 -11.89
CA HIS A 186 -14.12 -10.28 -11.27
C HIS A 186 -14.96 -10.06 -10.01
N GLU A 187 -14.64 -9.07 -9.18
CA GLU A 187 -15.44 -8.70 -8.01
C GLU A 187 -16.81 -8.14 -8.42
N ALA A 188 -16.86 -7.31 -9.46
CA ALA A 188 -18.10 -6.82 -10.02
C ALA A 188 -19.00 -7.97 -10.53
N LYS A 189 -18.43 -8.92 -11.27
CA LYS A 189 -19.13 -10.13 -11.74
C LYS A 189 -19.63 -10.98 -10.56
N LYS A 190 -18.80 -11.18 -9.54
CA LYS A 190 -19.18 -11.92 -8.33
C LYS A 190 -20.38 -11.28 -7.64
N ASN A 191 -20.35 -9.95 -7.47
CA ASN A 191 -21.43 -9.21 -6.82
C ASN A 191 -22.74 -9.25 -7.62
N ALA A 192 -22.66 -9.20 -8.96
CA ALA A 192 -23.83 -9.36 -9.82
C ALA A 192 -24.48 -10.74 -9.68
N VAL A 193 -23.67 -11.81 -9.62
CA VAL A 193 -24.18 -13.18 -9.40
C VAL A 193 -24.85 -13.30 -8.02
N PHE A 194 -24.25 -12.73 -6.97
CA PHE A 194 -24.87 -12.73 -5.64
C PHE A 194 -26.21 -11.99 -5.63
N ALA A 195 -26.32 -10.85 -6.32
CA ALA A 195 -27.58 -10.12 -6.45
C ALA A 195 -28.66 -10.97 -7.12
N ALA A 196 -28.32 -11.66 -8.22
CA ALA A 196 -29.26 -12.55 -8.92
C ALA A 196 -29.72 -13.73 -8.03
N ILE A 197 -28.82 -14.32 -7.25
CA ILE A 197 -29.18 -15.40 -6.31
C ILE A 197 -30.17 -14.91 -5.25
N ILE A 198 -29.98 -13.69 -4.73
CA ILE A 198 -30.88 -13.08 -3.75
C ILE A 198 -32.27 -12.87 -4.36
N GLU A 199 -32.33 -12.39 -5.61
CA GLU A 199 -33.59 -12.18 -6.33
C GLU A 199 -34.32 -13.50 -6.59
N CYS A 200 -33.64 -14.54 -7.07
CA CYS A 200 -34.24 -15.86 -7.25
C CYS A 200 -34.80 -16.44 -5.94
N LYS A 201 -34.09 -16.27 -4.82
CA LYS A 201 -34.58 -16.71 -3.50
C LYS A 201 -35.86 -15.99 -3.09
N LYS A 202 -35.96 -14.70 -3.38
CA LYS A 202 -37.16 -13.90 -3.12
C LYS A 202 -38.35 -14.41 -3.94
N MET A 203 -38.16 -14.67 -5.24
CA MET A 203 -39.21 -15.22 -6.11
C MET A 203 -39.69 -16.61 -5.65
N ILE A 204 -38.77 -17.46 -5.18
CA ILE A 204 -39.13 -18.78 -4.65
C ILE A 204 -39.97 -18.65 -3.37
N GLN A 205 -39.61 -17.71 -2.48
CA GLN A 205 -40.39 -17.45 -1.26
C GLN A 205 -41.79 -16.90 -1.58
N GLU A 206 -41.90 -15.96 -2.52
CA GLU A 206 -43.18 -15.39 -2.94
C GLU A 206 -44.09 -16.45 -3.60
N ASN A 207 -43.52 -17.34 -4.42
CA ASN A 207 -44.28 -18.43 -5.03
C ASN A 207 -44.67 -19.55 -4.04
N ASN A 208 -43.86 -19.81 -3.01
CA ASN A 208 -44.23 -20.76 -1.95
C ASN A 208 -45.35 -20.23 -1.04
N ILE A 209 -45.52 -18.91 -0.93
CA ILE A 209 -46.64 -18.29 -0.19
C ILE A 209 -47.96 -18.42 -0.97
N LEU A 210 -47.91 -18.49 -2.30
CA LEU A 210 -49.08 -18.67 -3.18
C LEU A 210 -49.50 -20.14 -3.37
N GLY A 211 -48.71 -21.10 -2.87
CA GLY A 211 -48.98 -22.54 -2.96
C GLY A 211 -49.68 -23.17 -1.74
N VAL A 212 -50.10 -22.36 -0.76
CA VAL A 212 -50.81 -22.82 0.44
C VAL A 212 -52.17 -22.12 0.54
N THR A 213 -53.06 -22.44 -0.38
CA THR A 213 -54.50 -22.22 -0.21
C THR A 213 -55.22 -23.45 -0.72
N ASP A 214 -55.34 -24.44 0.17
CA ASP A 214 -56.40 -25.44 0.12
C ASP A 214 -57.68 -24.84 0.75
#